data_AF-A0A918FFB5-F1
#
_entry.id   AF-A0A918FFB5-F1
#
_cell.length_a   1.000
_cell.length_b   1.000
_cell.length_c   1.000
_cell.angle_alpha   90.00
_cell.angle_beta   90.00
_cell.angle_gamma   90.00
#
_symmetry.space_group_name_H-M   'P 1'
#
loop_
_entity.id
_entity.type
_entity.pdbx_description
1 polymer ?
#
loop_
_entity_poly.entity_id
_entity_poly.type
_entity_poly.pdbx_seq_one_letter_code
_entity_poly.pdbx_strand_id
1 'polypeptide(L)'
;MENQLLILLSEEGAEAERVAELTGYLRRELLDLDVDDVTAVAGEEVPPGARAVDVTQIGSLLVALGSSATALSQVVTVLRGWLGRCQDERPSLRLTLDDDVLEISEATDEQVSEAFDLFVQRHTPAGA
;
A
#
# COMPACT_ATOMS: atom_id res chain seq x y z
N MET A 1 0.32 -11.67 17.78
CA MET A 1 -0.21 -10.42 17.24
C MET A 1 -0.20 -10.62 15.74
N GLU A 2 -1.35 -10.50 15.09
CA GLU A 2 -1.44 -10.68 13.64
C GLU A 2 -0.93 -9.38 13.01
N ASN A 3 0.30 -9.39 12.49
CA ASN A 3 0.91 -8.20 11.92
C ASN A 3 0.35 -7.99 10.51
N GLN A 4 -0.73 -7.21 10.41
CA GLN A 4 -1.47 -7.01 9.17
C GLN A 4 -1.23 -5.61 8.61
N LEU A 5 -0.83 -5.54 7.35
CA LEU A 5 -0.67 -4.31 6.61
C LEU A 5 -1.82 -4.17 5.62
N LEU A 6 -2.64 -3.14 5.80
CA LEU A 6 -3.63 -2.72 4.82
C LEU A 6 -3.00 -1.75 3.82
N ILE A 7 -3.16 -2.04 2.53
CA ILE A 7 -2.68 -1.22 1.42
C ILE A 7 -3.90 -0.77 0.63
N LEU A 8 -4.17 0.53 0.62
CA LEU A 8 -5.14 1.14 -0.26
C LEU A 8 -4.43 1.79 -1.44
N LEU A 9 -4.97 1.59 -2.62
CA LEU A 9 -4.47 2.14 -3.89
C LEU A 9 -5.57 2.95 -4.52
N SER A 10 -5.25 4.18 -4.91
CA SER A 10 -6.17 5.06 -5.62
C SER A 10 -5.43 5.86 -6.68
N GLU A 11 -6.08 6.13 -7.80
CA GLU A 11 -5.54 6.99 -8.85
C GLU A 11 -6.61 8.00 -9.24
N GLU A 12 -6.29 9.28 -9.15
CA GLU A 12 -7.26 10.35 -9.44
C GLU A 12 -7.62 10.34 -10.94
N GLY A 13 -8.92 10.36 -11.24
CA GLY A 13 -9.41 10.30 -12.63
C GLY A 13 -9.37 8.91 -13.27
N ALA A 14 -8.85 7.88 -12.59
CA ALA A 14 -8.80 6.52 -13.12
C ALA A 14 -10.15 5.80 -13.02
N GLU A 15 -10.42 4.97 -14.03
CA GLU A 15 -11.57 4.08 -14.05
C GLU A 15 -11.37 2.88 -13.11
N ALA A 16 -12.48 2.25 -12.70
CA ALA A 16 -12.47 1.14 -11.75
C ALA A 16 -11.66 -0.06 -12.26
N GLU A 17 -11.74 -0.33 -13.56
CA GLU A 17 -11.00 -1.42 -14.21
C GLU A 17 -9.48 -1.20 -14.10
N ARG A 18 -9.01 0.03 -14.32
CA ARG A 18 -7.59 0.38 -14.19
C ARG A 18 -7.07 0.22 -12.76
N VAL A 19 -7.83 0.71 -11.77
CA VAL A 19 -7.45 0.54 -10.36
C VAL A 19 -7.43 -0.95 -9.98
N ALA A 20 -8.40 -1.74 -10.47
CA ALA A 20 -8.44 -3.18 -10.24
C ALA A 20 -7.26 -3.91 -10.90
N GLU A 21 -6.87 -3.53 -12.12
CA GLU A 21 -5.70 -4.06 -12.81
C GLU A 21 -4.41 -3.77 -12.04
N LEU A 22 -4.18 -2.50 -11.68
CA LEU A 22 -3.03 -2.07 -10.87
C LEU A 22 -2.93 -2.82 -9.54
N THR A 23 -4.07 -2.95 -8.85
CA THR A 23 -4.19 -3.72 -7.62
C THR A 23 -3.85 -5.20 -7.84
N GLY A 24 -4.30 -5.79 -8.96
CA GLY A 24 -4.01 -7.17 -9.33
C GLY A 24 -2.54 -7.40 -9.74
N TYR A 25 -1.87 -6.41 -10.34
CA TYR A 25 -0.43 -6.44 -10.58
C TYR A 25 0.33 -6.40 -9.25
N LEU A 26 0.03 -5.42 -8.40
CA LEU A 26 0.69 -5.24 -7.11
C LEU A 26 0.52 -6.49 -6.22
N ARG A 27 -0.69 -7.05 -6.16
CA ARG A 27 -0.97 -8.28 -5.40
C ARG A 27 -0.06 -9.43 -5.82
N ARG A 28 0.15 -9.63 -7.13
CA ARG A 28 1.02 -10.72 -7.61
C ARG A 28 2.46 -10.54 -7.16
N GLU A 29 2.97 -9.32 -7.20
CA GLU A 29 4.33 -9.04 -6.74
C GLU A 29 4.48 -9.22 -5.23
N LEU A 30 3.44 -8.88 -4.45
CA LEU A 30 3.43 -9.09 -3.00
C LEU A 30 3.35 -10.58 -2.65
N LEU A 31 2.63 -11.39 -3.43
CA LEU A 31 2.54 -12.85 -3.24
C LEU A 31 3.86 -13.58 -3.53
N ASP A 32 4.78 -12.97 -4.27
CA ASP A 32 6.13 -13.52 -4.50
C ASP A 32 7.08 -13.29 -3.29
N LEU A 33 6.63 -12.54 -2.28
CA LEU A 33 7.37 -12.30 -1.05
C LEU A 33 7.14 -13.40 -0.02
N ASP A 34 8.00 -13.46 1.00
CA ASP A 34 7.87 -14.34 2.16
C ASP A 34 6.86 -13.77 3.18
N VAL A 35 5.64 -13.50 2.69
CA VAL A 35 4.48 -13.07 3.49
C VAL A 35 3.52 -14.24 3.69
N ASP A 36 2.75 -14.23 4.77
CA ASP A 36 1.84 -15.34 5.09
C ASP A 36 0.65 -15.40 4.13
N ASP A 37 0.09 -14.24 3.75
CA ASP A 37 -1.03 -14.14 2.80
C ASP A 37 -1.16 -12.72 2.21
N VAL A 38 -1.77 -12.63 1.02
CA VAL A 38 -2.21 -11.37 0.41
C VAL A 38 -3.63 -11.53 -0.14
N THR A 39 -4.58 -10.94 0.57
CA THR A 39 -6.00 -10.99 0.25
C THR A 39 -6.49 -9.65 -0.28
N ALA A 40 -7.18 -9.66 -1.43
CA ALA A 40 -7.90 -8.49 -1.89
C ALA A 40 -9.17 -8.32 -1.04
N VAL A 41 -9.34 -7.15 -0.44
CA VAL A 41 -10.53 -6.83 0.35
C VAL A 41 -11.36 -5.79 -0.40
N ALA A 42 -12.66 -5.76 -0.17
CA ALA A 42 -13.48 -4.65 -0.66
C ALA A 42 -12.94 -3.37 -0.02
N GLY A 43 -12.60 -2.36 -0.83
CA GLY A 43 -12.15 -1.06 -0.30
C GLY A 43 -13.17 -0.56 0.70
N GLU A 44 -12.71 -0.25 1.92
CA GLU A 44 -13.58 0.30 2.96
C GLU A 44 -14.32 1.52 2.40
N GLU A 45 -15.62 1.57 2.69
CA GLU A 45 -16.50 2.65 2.25
C GLU A 45 -15.85 3.99 2.53
N VAL A 46 -15.80 4.81 1.48
CA VAL A 46 -15.43 6.21 1.52
C VAL A 46 -16.01 6.85 2.79
N PRO A 47 -15.18 7.48 3.65
CA PRO A 47 -15.66 7.98 4.93
C PRO A 47 -16.90 8.86 4.73
N PRO A 48 -17.93 8.73 5.58
CA PRO A 48 -19.18 9.46 5.43
C PRO A 48 -18.91 10.96 5.49
N GLY A 49 -18.91 11.62 4.33
CA GLY A 49 -18.53 13.03 4.19
C GLY A 49 -17.81 13.38 2.89
N ALA A 50 -17.27 12.41 2.15
CA ALA A 50 -16.78 12.67 0.80
C ALA A 50 -17.95 13.03 -0.11
N ARG A 51 -17.83 14.15 -0.86
CA ARG A 51 -18.85 14.54 -1.83
C ARG A 51 -18.90 13.47 -2.90
N ALA A 52 -20.10 12.99 -3.22
CA ALA A 52 -20.39 11.94 -4.21
C ALA A 52 -19.94 12.25 -5.66
N VAL A 53 -19.19 13.33 -5.87
CA VAL A 53 -18.63 13.77 -7.16
C VAL A 53 -17.21 13.22 -7.37
N ASP A 54 -16.51 12.84 -6.30
CA ASP A 54 -15.17 12.23 -6.34
C ASP A 54 -15.24 10.76 -5.93
N VAL A 55 -15.85 9.92 -6.78
CA VAL A 55 -15.79 8.46 -6.59
C VAL A 55 -14.40 7.99 -7.03
N THR A 56 -13.40 8.30 -6.21
CA THR A 56 -12.06 7.75 -6.36
C THR A 56 -12.18 6.23 -6.22
N GLN A 57 -11.78 5.53 -7.27
CA GLN A 57 -11.76 4.07 -7.25
C GLN A 57 -10.63 3.63 -6.34
N ILE A 58 -10.94 2.80 -5.34
CA ILE A 58 -9.99 2.35 -4.33
C ILE A 58 -9.83 0.83 -4.45
N GLY A 59 -8.62 0.40 -4.79
CA GLY A 59 -8.18 -0.97 -4.63
C GLY A 59 -7.68 -1.20 -3.21
N SER A 60 -7.88 -2.39 -2.66
CA SER A 60 -7.46 -2.70 -1.30
C SER A 60 -6.87 -4.11 -1.18
N LEU A 61 -5.72 -4.20 -0.51
CA LEU A 61 -4.99 -5.43 -0.23
C LEU A 61 -4.68 -5.50 1.27
N LEU A 62 -5.04 -6.62 1.89
CA LEU A 62 -4.62 -6.97 3.24
C LEU A 62 -3.46 -7.97 3.13
N VAL A 63 -2.30 -7.57 3.65
CA VAL A 63 -1.08 -8.37 3.67
C VAL A 63 -0.85 -8.89 5.08
N ALA A 64 -0.81 -10.20 5.25
CA ALA A 64 -0.38 -10.82 6.49
C ALA A 64 1.15 -10.95 6.49
N LEU A 65 1.84 -10.14 7.30
CA LEU A 65 3.30 -10.11 7.37
C LEU A 65 3.89 -11.25 8.23
N GLY A 66 3.03 -11.94 8.98
CA GLY A 66 3.42 -13.03 9.86
C GLY A 66 4.35 -12.60 11.00
N SER A 67 5.24 -13.51 11.40
CA SER A 67 6.25 -13.27 12.45
C SER A 67 7.59 -12.76 11.88
N SER A 68 7.67 -12.51 10.58
CA SER A 68 8.91 -12.12 9.91
C SER A 68 9.20 -10.65 10.14
N ALA A 69 10.28 -10.36 10.88
CA ALA A 69 10.75 -9.00 11.11
C ALA A 69 11.16 -8.28 9.80
N THR A 70 11.39 -9.03 8.71
CA THR A 70 11.82 -8.48 7.42
C THR A 70 10.68 -8.35 6.41
N ALA A 71 9.51 -8.95 6.66
CA ALA A 71 8.39 -8.95 5.70
C ALA A 71 7.93 -7.52 5.36
N LEU A 72 7.84 -6.63 6.35
CA LEU A 72 7.48 -5.23 6.11
C LEU A 72 8.48 -4.53 5.18
N SER A 73 9.78 -4.70 5.43
CA SER A 73 10.84 -4.12 4.60
C SER A 73 10.81 -4.62 3.16
N GLN A 74 10.49 -5.90 2.96
CA GLN A 74 10.35 -6.51 1.63
C GLN A 74 9.13 -5.93 0.89
N VAL A 75 7.99 -5.84 1.57
CA VAL A 75 6.77 -5.24 1.00
C VAL A 75 7.03 -3.80 0.58
N VAL A 76 7.64 -2.99 1.45
CA VAL A 76 7.97 -1.59 1.17
C VAL A 76 8.94 -1.45 0.00
N THR A 77 9.90 -2.37 -0.14
CA THR A 77 10.82 -2.42 -1.29
C THR A 77 10.08 -2.68 -2.59
N VAL A 78 9.13 -3.62 -2.60
CA VAL A 78 8.27 -3.90 -3.76
C VAL A 78 7.41 -2.68 -4.11
N LEU A 79 6.76 -2.06 -3.11
CA LEU A 79 5.92 -0.88 -3.32
C LEU A 79 6.70 0.28 -3.95
N ARG A 80 7.92 0.53 -3.49
CA ARG A 80 8.82 1.53 -4.06
C ARG A 80 9.17 1.22 -5.51
N GLY A 81 9.57 -0.02 -5.80
CA GLY A 81 9.91 -0.45 -7.16
C GLY A 81 8.71 -0.44 -8.11
N TRP A 82 7.52 -0.69 -7.58
CA TRP A 82 6.25 -0.63 -8.30
C TRP A 82 5.84 0.82 -8.59
N LEU A 83 5.90 1.72 -7.61
CA LEU A 83 5.64 3.15 -7.80
C LEU A 83 6.58 3.77 -8.83
N GLY A 84 7.88 3.42 -8.79
CA GLY A 84 8.86 3.91 -9.76
C GLY A 84 8.60 3.45 -11.20
N ARG A 85 7.83 2.37 -11.40
CA ARG A 85 7.41 1.91 -12.74
C ARG A 85 6.15 2.61 -13.26
N CYS A 86 5.38 3.26 -12.38
CA CYS A 86 4.18 4.03 -12.73
C CYS A 86 4.58 5.46 -13.14
N GLN A 87 5.24 5.59 -14.30
CA GLN A 87 5.94 6.81 -14.74
C GLN A 87 5.01 7.91 -15.25
N ASP A 88 3.90 7.55 -15.90
CA ASP A 88 2.98 8.50 -16.55
C ASP A 88 1.88 9.00 -15.61
N GLU A 89 1.37 8.12 -14.76
CA GLU A 89 0.34 8.39 -13.75
C GLU A 89 0.73 7.63 -12.49
N ARG A 90 1.15 8.37 -11.46
CA ARG A 90 1.58 7.75 -10.20
C ARG A 90 0.36 7.57 -9.30
N PRO A 91 -0.05 6.33 -9.00
CA PRO A 91 -1.14 6.09 -8.07
C PRO A 91 -0.74 6.48 -6.64
N SER A 92 -1.71 6.98 -5.90
CA SER A 92 -1.59 7.24 -4.47
C SER A 92 -1.72 5.93 -3.69
N LEU A 93 -0.91 5.79 -2.64
CA LEU A 93 -0.94 4.65 -1.74
C LEU A 93 -1.21 5.10 -0.31
N ARG A 94 -2.03 4.35 0.41
CA ARG A 94 -2.18 4.49 1.86
C ARG A 94 -1.90 3.16 2.52
N LEU A 95 -0.89 3.15 3.37
CA LEU A 95 -0.48 2.00 4.19
C LEU A 95 -1.01 2.18 5.60
N THR A 96 -1.60 1.14 6.16
CA THR A 96 -2.05 1.14 7.57
C THR A 96 -1.55 -0.13 8.24
N LEU A 97 -0.78 0.06 9.31
CA LEU A 97 -0.22 -1.00 10.14
C LEU A 97 -0.44 -0.62 11.60
N ASP A 98 -1.19 -1.43 12.33
CA ASP A 98 -1.70 -1.11 13.67
C ASP A 98 -2.42 0.25 13.70
N ASP A 99 -1.99 1.18 14.55
CA ASP A 99 -2.53 2.54 14.67
C ASP A 99 -1.77 3.59 13.83
N ASP A 100 -0.84 3.15 12.98
CA ASP A 100 0.00 4.03 12.17
C ASP A 100 -0.43 4.00 10.71
N VAL A 101 -0.43 5.18 10.09
CA VAL A 101 -0.87 5.39 8.72
C VAL A 101 0.19 6.17 7.97
N LEU A 102 0.59 5.64 6.81
CA LEU A 102 1.43 6.37 5.85
C LEU A 102 0.64 6.59 4.57
N GLU A 103 0.53 7.86 4.15
CA GLU A 103 -0.10 8.24 2.89
C GLU A 103 0.96 8.81 1.93
N ILE A 104 0.94 8.31 0.71
CA ILE A 104 1.82 8.72 -0.38
C ILE A 104 0.93 9.21 -1.52
N SER A 105 0.98 10.52 -1.76
CA SER A 105 0.27 11.21 -2.84
C SER A 105 1.19 12.27 -3.43
N GLU A 106 1.29 12.35 -4.76
CA GLU A 106 2.07 13.40 -5.46
C GLU A 106 3.52 13.58 -4.95
N ALA A 107 4.14 12.51 -4.46
CA ALA A 107 5.47 12.54 -3.84
C ALA A 107 6.59 12.23 -4.85
N THR A 108 7.73 12.90 -4.72
CA THR A 108 8.96 12.56 -5.46
C THR A 108 9.53 11.22 -5.01
N ASP A 109 10.38 10.59 -5.82
CA ASP A 109 11.01 9.31 -5.46
C ASP A 109 11.84 9.40 -4.17
N GLU A 110 12.46 10.54 -3.89
CA GLU A 110 13.17 10.80 -2.62
C GLU A 110 12.21 10.93 -1.44
N GLN A 111 11.07 11.60 -1.60
CA GLN A 111 10.06 11.69 -0.55
C GLN A 111 9.42 10.33 -0.25
N VAL A 112 9.10 9.56 -1.30
CA VAL A 112 8.64 8.18 -1.18
C VAL A 112 9.67 7.34 -0.44
N SER A 113 10.95 7.51 -0.77
CA SER A 113 12.04 6.80 -0.10
C SER A 113 12.06 7.06 1.39
N GLU A 114 12.14 8.33 1.76
CA GLU A 114 12.29 8.75 3.15
C GLU A 114 11.08 8.34 3.98
N ALA A 115 9.87 8.53 3.43
CA ALA A 115 8.63 8.16 4.10
C ALA A 115 8.54 6.66 4.38
N PHE A 116 8.92 5.84 3.40
CA PHE A 116 8.98 4.39 3.56
C PHE A 116 10.04 3.94 4.56
N ASP A 117 11.22 4.54 4.53
CA ASP A 117 12.31 4.18 5.45
C ASP A 117 11.92 4.51 6.91
N LEU A 118 11.26 5.65 7.14
CA LEU A 118 10.74 6.05 8.45
C LEU A 118 9.62 5.11 8.94
N PHE A 119 8.71 4.72 8.04
CA PHE A 119 7.63 3.79 8.37
C PHE A 119 8.18 2.43 8.78
N VAL A 120 9.12 1.86 8.02
CA VAL A 120 9.79 0.60 8.38
C VAL A 120 10.52 0.72 9.71
N GLN A 121 11.26 1.81 9.94
CA GLN A 121 12.02 2.01 11.18
C GLN A 121 11.11 2.10 12.43
N ARG A 122 9.92 2.68 12.28
CA ARG A 122 8.94 2.81 13.37
C ARG A 122 8.32 1.46 13.76
N HIS A 123 8.13 0.58 12.79
CA HIS A 123 7.47 -0.73 12.95
C HIS A 123 8.42 -1.91 13.04
N THR A 124 9.72 -1.69 12.81
CA THR A 124 10.76 -2.67 13.13
C THR A 124 11.08 -2.53 14.62
N PRO A 125 10.80 -3.53 15.46
CA PRO A 125 11.19 -3.46 16.85
C PRO A 125 12.72 -3.28 16.92
N ALA A 126 13.16 -2.25 17.64
CA ALA A 126 14.57 -1.99 17.89
C ALA A 126 15.15 -3.15 18.74
N GLY A 127 15.65 -4.18 18.07
CA GLY A 127 16.37 -5.30 18.67
C GLY A 127 15.47 -6.37 19.30
N ALA A 128 15.52 -7.57 18.71
CA ALA A 128 15.46 -8.81 19.47
C ALA A 128 16.90 -9.28 19.75
#